data_AF-A0A6N7S245-F1
#
_entry.id   AF-A0A6N7S245-F1
#
_cell.length_a   1.000
_cell.length_b   1.000
_cell.length_c   1.000
_cell.angle_alpha   90.00
_cell.angle_beta   90.00
_cell.angle_gamma   90.00
#
_symmetry.space_group_name_H-M   'P 1'
#
loop_
_entity.id
_entity.type
_entity.pdbx_description
1 polymer ?
#
loop_
_entity_poly.entity_id
_entity_poly.type
_entity_poly.pdbx_seq_one_letter_code
_entity_poly.pdbx_strand_id
1 'polypeptide(L)'
;MKIRHLPASQSPNIQSFLDFSRRMLNAERQTCVKACSWDVSEVVPNKPLPQWEIFAAEESEGQLVGLLALDPQRWQIDLLAVSQQHQGEGLSSELLHQARRYAKKHHHFELQVIVLLASLPFFLKEGFTLMANDHHPVQLQGRFFMRQTLRSRLVLAAEPFDNGWDARAFTEILQATIPVSQCQSLSCNLSDHRHGYVDALIGQSVCQRVFFPSPASHRISYAVRGNNAILELSAIADESDSTLYGMMILHAMTQGCRRFYLVLSDEGPQDGGRGMLEALGMKLICNQQGEIIQAEDGEMRKTLRGLTFIALCDPLDLYRNTLPRSPLLHWLGQIAAPEPGACAGHGLGYTVQAILKGKCQDGIAALMSTIGFGERLKHADALLCFRQTPLTPTSPSALPHAAAMAHHEDMLTMLITPAKISSVQAEILGFDIVIRLPEGPLDDHDVLEALKQAYSFIL
;
A
#
# COMPACT_ATOMS: atom_id res chain seq x y z
N MET A 1 16.76 -12.82 3.50
CA MET A 1 16.20 -14.01 4.17
C MET A 1 15.04 -14.52 3.32
N LYS A 2 14.94 -15.83 3.10
CA LYS A 2 13.83 -16.46 2.36
C LYS A 2 13.15 -17.48 3.26
N ILE A 3 11.83 -17.52 3.25
CA ILE A 3 11.08 -18.57 3.94
C ILE A 3 10.60 -19.59 2.91
N ARG A 4 10.82 -20.86 3.21
CA ARG A 4 10.40 -21.98 2.36
C ARG A 4 9.38 -22.81 3.11
N HIS A 5 8.31 -23.18 2.42
CA HIS A 5 7.38 -24.22 2.86
C HIS A 5 7.88 -25.58 2.36
N LEU A 6 8.04 -26.52 3.28
CA LEU A 6 8.57 -27.86 3.03
C LEU A 6 7.73 -28.88 3.81
N PRO A 7 6.99 -29.77 3.14
CA PRO A 7 6.38 -30.91 3.81
C PRO A 7 7.48 -31.81 4.41
N ALA A 8 7.29 -32.28 5.64
CA ALA A 8 8.25 -33.14 6.33
C ALA A 8 8.61 -34.40 5.52
N SER A 9 7.66 -34.94 4.76
CA SER A 9 7.82 -36.11 3.89
C SER A 9 8.73 -35.86 2.68
N GLN A 10 8.92 -34.61 2.28
CA GLN A 10 9.68 -34.21 1.08
C GLN A 10 10.98 -33.47 1.42
N SER A 11 11.31 -33.32 2.71
CA SER A 11 12.49 -32.58 3.12
C SER A 11 13.71 -33.50 3.33
N PRO A 12 14.76 -33.42 2.48
CA PRO A 12 15.99 -34.18 2.69
C PRO A 12 16.75 -33.75 3.95
N ASN A 13 16.34 -32.65 4.61
CA ASN A 13 17.04 -32.00 5.72
C ASN A 13 16.27 -32.02 7.05
N ILE A 14 15.28 -32.91 7.22
CA ILE A 14 14.49 -32.98 8.48
C ILE A 14 15.38 -33.15 9.71
N GLN A 15 16.49 -33.89 9.57
CA GLN A 15 17.46 -34.09 10.64
C GLN A 15 18.18 -32.78 11.02
N SER A 16 18.57 -31.97 10.03
CA SER A 16 19.16 -30.65 10.26
C SER A 16 18.21 -29.72 11.02
N PHE A 17 16.90 -29.80 10.72
CA PHE A 17 15.87 -29.03 11.44
C PHE A 17 15.72 -29.48 12.89
N LEU A 18 15.69 -30.79 13.14
CA LEU A 18 15.64 -31.35 14.49
C LEU A 18 16.89 -30.97 15.29
N ASP A 19 18.07 -31.03 14.67
CA ASP A 19 19.33 -30.68 15.32
C ASP A 19 19.48 -29.18 15.56
N PHE A 20 18.99 -28.33 14.66
CA PHE A 20 18.82 -26.90 14.91
C PHE A 20 17.93 -26.66 16.13
N SER A 21 16.78 -27.34 16.17
CA SER A 21 15.81 -27.18 17.25
C SER A 21 16.40 -27.63 18.59
N ARG A 22 17.07 -28.79 18.64
CA ARG A 22 17.78 -29.28 19.84
C ARG A 22 18.85 -28.30 20.33
N ARG A 23 19.66 -27.74 19.42
CA ARG A 23 20.66 -26.71 19.77
C ARG A 23 20.00 -25.49 20.41
N MET A 24 18.88 -25.04 19.86
CA MET A 24 18.12 -23.91 20.39
C MET A 24 17.43 -24.23 21.73
N LEU A 25 16.96 -25.47 21.94
CA LEU A 25 16.36 -25.90 23.20
C LEU A 25 17.35 -25.86 24.38
N ASN A 26 18.65 -26.04 24.11
CA ASN A 26 19.73 -26.15 25.09
C ASN A 26 20.51 -24.84 25.32
N ALA A 27 20.12 -23.72 24.70
CA ALA A 27 20.81 -22.44 24.85
C ALA A 27 20.52 -21.75 26.21
N GLU A 28 21.53 -21.13 26.83
CA GLU A 28 21.47 -20.55 28.18
C GLU A 28 20.52 -19.34 28.33
N ARG A 29 20.31 -18.55 27.25
CA ARG A 29 19.37 -17.42 27.24
C ARG A 29 18.07 -17.81 26.54
N GLN A 30 17.07 -18.18 27.33
CA GLN A 30 15.77 -18.69 26.87
C GLN A 30 14.75 -17.58 26.59
N THR A 31 15.04 -16.66 25.66
CA THR A 31 14.19 -15.46 25.50
C THR A 31 12.95 -15.57 24.61
N CYS A 32 12.83 -16.44 23.60
CA CYS A 32 11.56 -16.61 22.83
C CYS A 32 11.73 -17.57 21.63
N VAL A 33 10.85 -18.52 21.25
CA VAL A 33 9.52 -18.95 21.71
C VAL A 33 9.39 -20.45 21.37
N LYS A 34 9.29 -21.35 22.36
CA LYS A 34 8.95 -22.77 22.15
C LYS A 34 7.42 -22.90 22.02
N ALA A 35 6.92 -23.23 20.83
CA ALA A 35 5.71 -24.04 20.74
C ALA A 35 6.12 -25.47 21.10
N CYS A 36 5.41 -26.09 22.03
CA CYS A 36 5.67 -27.43 22.53
C CYS A 36 4.54 -28.34 22.07
N SER A 37 4.70 -29.06 20.96
CA SER A 37 4.08 -30.38 20.95
C SER A 37 4.64 -31.14 22.15
N TRP A 38 3.78 -31.95 22.76
CA TRP A 38 4.04 -32.75 23.94
C TRP A 38 5.33 -33.61 23.92
N ASP A 39 6.10 -33.64 22.83
CA ASP A 39 7.05 -34.70 22.52
C ASP A 39 8.34 -34.30 21.79
N VAL A 40 8.60 -33.02 21.47
CA VAL A 40 9.74 -32.72 20.55
C VAL A 40 11.12 -32.85 21.22
N SER A 41 11.21 -33.08 22.54
CA SER A 41 12.53 -33.26 23.16
C SER A 41 12.64 -34.13 24.40
N GLU A 42 11.56 -34.71 24.93
CA GLU A 42 11.67 -35.61 26.08
C GLU A 42 10.71 -36.79 25.94
N VAL A 43 11.29 -38.01 25.81
CA VAL A 43 10.65 -39.31 26.08
C VAL A 43 9.73 -39.89 24.99
N VAL A 44 10.23 -40.33 23.82
CA VAL A 44 10.05 -41.70 23.25
C VAL A 44 10.93 -41.83 21.98
N PRO A 45 12.04 -42.59 21.98
CA PRO A 45 12.94 -42.77 20.83
C PRO A 45 12.36 -43.36 19.53
N ASN A 46 11.06 -43.61 19.43
CA ASN A 46 10.41 -44.34 18.34
C ASN A 46 9.03 -43.77 17.95
N LYS A 47 8.66 -42.57 18.40
CA LYS A 47 7.39 -41.97 17.97
C LYS A 47 7.53 -41.46 16.53
N PRO A 48 6.67 -41.89 15.59
CA PRO A 48 6.72 -41.36 14.24
C PRO A 48 6.48 -39.85 14.30
N LEU A 49 7.34 -39.09 13.63
CA LEU A 49 7.15 -37.65 13.48
C LEU A 49 5.79 -37.41 12.83
N PRO A 50 5.01 -36.41 13.29
CA PRO A 50 3.81 -36.00 12.59
C PRO A 50 4.16 -35.62 11.14
N GLN A 51 3.19 -35.67 10.24
CA GLN A 51 3.36 -35.15 8.89
C GLN A 51 3.37 -33.62 8.93
N TRP A 52 4.44 -33.06 9.50
CA TRP A 52 4.54 -31.63 9.70
C TRP A 52 4.61 -30.89 8.39
N GLU A 53 3.98 -29.72 8.41
CA GLU A 53 4.19 -28.68 7.44
C GLU A 53 5.20 -27.70 8.03
N ILE A 54 6.38 -27.64 7.40
CA ILE A 54 7.53 -26.92 7.93
C ILE A 54 7.71 -25.63 7.16
N PHE A 55 7.84 -24.53 7.90
CA PHE A 55 8.21 -23.22 7.38
C PHE A 55 9.62 -22.91 7.88
N ALA A 56 10.58 -22.90 6.97
CA ALA A 56 12.00 -22.74 7.29
C ALA A 56 12.51 -21.39 6.77
N ALA A 57 13.12 -20.60 7.65
CA ALA A 57 13.79 -19.35 7.28
C ALA A 57 15.28 -19.60 7.06
N GLU A 58 15.75 -19.26 5.86
CA GLU A 58 17.12 -19.46 5.41
C GLU A 58 17.78 -18.13 5.01
N GLU A 59 19.07 -18.01 5.32
CA GLU A 59 19.94 -16.97 4.78
C GLU A 59 20.43 -17.29 3.37
N SER A 60 21.08 -16.32 2.72
CA SER A 60 21.57 -16.43 1.34
C SER A 60 22.55 -17.60 1.12
N GLU A 61 23.22 -18.05 2.18
CA GLU A 61 24.13 -19.20 2.17
C GLU A 61 23.43 -20.55 2.46
N GLY A 62 22.10 -20.55 2.60
CA GLY A 62 21.31 -21.75 2.92
C GLY A 62 21.34 -22.14 4.41
N GLN A 63 21.94 -21.31 5.26
CA GLN A 63 21.94 -21.51 6.71
C GLN A 63 20.54 -21.27 7.27
N LEU A 64 20.05 -22.21 8.07
CA LEU A 64 18.76 -22.09 8.74
C LEU A 64 18.86 -21.19 9.97
N VAL A 65 18.02 -20.16 9.99
CA VAL A 65 17.97 -19.15 11.06
C VAL A 65 16.64 -19.13 11.81
N GLY A 66 15.62 -19.82 11.30
CA GLY A 66 14.35 -20.03 12.00
C GLY A 66 13.50 -21.14 11.39
N LEU A 67 12.55 -21.65 12.18
CA LEU A 67 11.69 -22.77 11.82
C LEU A 67 10.34 -22.68 12.54
N LEU A 68 9.25 -23.03 11.86
CA LEU A 68 7.97 -23.39 12.45
C LEU A 68 7.51 -24.75 11.89
N ALA A 69 7.06 -25.65 12.76
CA ALA A 69 6.41 -26.90 12.38
C ALA A 69 4.94 -26.91 12.82
N LEU A 70 4.05 -27.09 11.84
CA LEU A 70 2.61 -27.19 12.02
C LEU A 70 2.18 -28.64 11.83
N ASP A 71 1.41 -29.20 12.77
CA ASP A 71 0.69 -30.45 12.58
C ASP A 71 -0.63 -30.16 11.85
N PRO A 72 -0.78 -30.54 10.56
CA PRO A 72 -1.99 -30.25 9.78
C PRO A 72 -3.18 -31.13 10.17
N GLN A 73 -3.00 -32.20 10.96
CA GLN A 73 -4.11 -33.02 11.45
C GLN A 73 -4.79 -32.40 12.66
N ARG A 74 -4.00 -31.75 13.52
CA ARG A 74 -4.47 -31.10 14.75
C ARG A 74 -4.57 -29.59 14.63
N TRP A 75 -4.01 -29.02 13.57
CA TRP A 75 -3.83 -27.59 13.39
C TRP A 75 -3.11 -26.93 14.57
N GLN A 76 -2.13 -27.66 15.08
CA GLN A 76 -1.36 -27.28 16.24
C GLN A 76 0.06 -26.92 15.81
N ILE A 77 0.53 -25.76 16.27
CA ILE A 77 1.93 -25.39 16.14
C ILE A 77 2.70 -26.23 17.16
N ASP A 78 3.53 -27.13 16.64
CA ASP A 78 4.27 -28.09 17.42
C ASP A 78 5.66 -27.61 17.77
N LEU A 79 6.20 -26.70 16.94
CA LEU A 79 7.53 -26.16 17.10
C LEU A 79 7.61 -24.76 16.48
N LEU A 80 8.25 -23.85 17.18
CA LEU A 80 8.70 -22.56 16.67
C LEU A 80 10.09 -22.32 17.27
N ALA A 81 11.06 -21.91 16.46
CA ALA A 81 12.41 -21.63 16.91
C ALA A 81 13.07 -20.60 15.99
N VAL A 82 13.77 -19.63 16.57
CA VAL A 82 14.53 -18.61 15.83
C VAL A 82 15.90 -18.45 16.49
N SER A 83 16.95 -18.52 15.67
CA SER A 83 18.35 -18.37 16.07
C SER A 83 18.58 -17.07 16.84
N GLN A 84 19.49 -17.10 17.81
CA GLN A 84 19.68 -15.99 18.75
C GLN A 84 20.07 -14.67 18.06
N GLN A 85 20.81 -14.75 16.96
CA GLN A 85 21.28 -13.59 16.20
C GLN A 85 20.15 -12.82 15.51
N HIS A 86 19.04 -13.50 15.17
CA HIS A 86 17.88 -12.94 14.46
C HIS A 86 16.67 -12.70 15.38
N GLN A 87 16.87 -12.76 16.70
CA GLN A 87 15.80 -12.45 17.65
C GLN A 87 15.53 -10.95 17.68
N GLY A 88 14.25 -10.57 17.69
CA GLY A 88 13.82 -9.16 17.65
C GLY A 88 13.64 -8.58 16.24
N GLU A 89 14.02 -9.32 15.20
CA GLU A 89 13.87 -8.89 13.79
C GLU A 89 12.47 -9.18 13.20
N GLY A 90 11.55 -9.76 13.97
CA GLY A 90 10.20 -10.10 13.52
C GLY A 90 10.07 -11.47 12.83
N LEU A 91 11.16 -12.24 12.73
CA LEU A 91 11.16 -13.54 12.05
C LEU A 91 10.15 -14.55 12.64
N SER A 92 9.93 -14.56 13.96
CA SER A 92 8.92 -15.43 14.58
C SER A 92 7.49 -15.09 14.12
N SER A 93 7.17 -13.80 14.01
CA SER A 93 5.87 -13.33 13.52
C SER A 93 5.66 -13.70 12.05
N GLU A 94 6.72 -13.61 11.25
CA GLU A 94 6.68 -13.99 9.84
C GLU A 94 6.48 -15.50 9.65
N LEU A 95 7.22 -16.35 10.38
CA LEU A 95 7.00 -17.80 10.34
C LEU A 95 5.58 -18.18 10.76
N LEU A 96 5.08 -17.55 11.82
CA LEU A 96 3.70 -17.73 12.28
C LEU A 96 2.68 -17.29 11.24
N HIS A 97 2.95 -16.20 10.51
CA HIS A 97 2.12 -15.76 9.40
C HIS A 97 2.02 -16.80 8.29
N GLN A 98 3.14 -17.42 7.89
CA GLN A 98 3.13 -18.49 6.89
C GLN A 98 2.29 -19.69 7.33
N ALA A 99 2.34 -20.06 8.62
CA ALA A 99 1.51 -21.12 9.17
C ALA A 99 0.01 -20.78 9.14
N ARG A 100 -0.36 -19.55 9.51
CA ARG A 100 -1.75 -19.06 9.42
C ARG A 100 -2.26 -19.11 7.99
N ARG A 101 -1.43 -18.70 7.04
CA ARG A 101 -1.77 -18.68 5.62
C ARG A 101 -1.98 -20.09 5.07
N TYR A 102 -1.11 -21.03 5.45
CA TYR A 102 -1.30 -22.44 5.11
C TYR A 102 -2.62 -22.97 5.69
N ALA A 103 -2.92 -22.72 6.97
CA ALA A 103 -4.19 -23.14 7.57
C ALA A 103 -5.42 -22.60 6.84
N LYS A 104 -5.43 -21.30 6.51
CA LYS A 104 -6.52 -20.68 5.73
C LYS A 104 -6.68 -21.29 4.34
N LYS A 105 -5.59 -21.55 3.63
CA LYS A 105 -5.61 -22.20 2.29
C LYS A 105 -6.23 -23.60 2.33
N HIS A 106 -6.16 -24.27 3.47
CA HIS A 106 -6.78 -25.57 3.72
C HIS A 106 -8.13 -25.45 4.43
N HIS A 107 -8.79 -24.28 4.35
CA HIS A 107 -10.10 -23.97 4.94
C HIS A 107 -10.17 -24.22 6.46
N HIS A 108 -9.06 -23.97 7.16
CA HIS A 108 -9.01 -24.04 8.61
C HIS A 108 -8.74 -22.68 9.24
N PHE A 109 -9.62 -22.29 10.16
CA PHE A 109 -9.66 -20.95 10.74
C PHE A 109 -9.38 -20.93 12.25
N GLU A 110 -8.72 -21.96 12.76
CA GLU A 110 -8.21 -22.00 14.12
C GLU A 110 -6.78 -22.56 14.12
N LEU A 111 -5.89 -21.97 14.92
CA LEU A 111 -4.60 -22.57 15.25
C LEU A 111 -4.50 -22.78 16.75
N GLN A 112 -3.89 -23.87 17.14
CA GLN A 112 -3.62 -24.20 18.53
C GLN A 112 -2.12 -24.19 18.78
N VAL A 113 -1.73 -23.87 20.00
CA VAL A 113 -0.32 -23.94 20.41
C VAL A 113 -0.24 -24.16 21.91
N ILE A 114 0.74 -24.95 22.32
CA ILE A 114 1.09 -25.14 23.73
C ILE A 114 2.41 -24.44 23.96
N VAL A 115 2.49 -23.57 24.97
CA VAL A 115 3.64 -22.68 25.15
C VAL A 115 4.14 -22.69 26.59
N LEU A 116 5.42 -22.36 26.76
CA LEU A 116 6.01 -22.10 28.07
C LEU A 116 5.79 -20.65 28.49
N LEU A 117 5.99 -20.36 29.79
CA LEU A 117 5.83 -19.01 30.35
C LEU A 117 6.68 -17.95 29.61
N ALA A 118 7.90 -18.28 29.21
CA ALA A 118 8.79 -17.37 28.46
C ALA A 118 8.25 -16.99 27.08
N SER A 119 7.47 -17.86 26.44
CA SER A 119 6.88 -17.68 25.12
C SER A 119 5.52 -16.96 25.15
N LEU A 120 4.86 -16.97 26.31
CA LEU A 120 3.48 -16.51 26.46
C LEU A 120 3.25 -15.05 26.00
N PRO A 121 4.13 -14.07 26.33
CA PRO A 121 3.91 -12.68 25.89
C PRO A 121 3.91 -12.51 24.37
N PHE A 122 4.72 -13.28 23.65
CA PHE A 122 4.74 -13.25 22.19
C PHE A 122 3.43 -13.74 21.60
N PHE A 123 2.94 -14.92 22.02
CA PHE A 123 1.71 -15.47 21.47
C PHE A 123 0.46 -14.65 21.85
N LEU A 124 0.43 -14.06 23.05
CA LEU A 124 -0.61 -13.09 23.43
C LEU A 124 -0.59 -11.86 22.52
N LYS A 125 0.60 -11.30 22.23
CA LYS A 125 0.76 -10.17 21.29
C LYS A 125 0.32 -10.55 19.87
N GLU A 126 0.58 -11.79 19.47
CA GLU A 126 0.18 -12.37 18.19
C GLU A 126 -1.32 -12.74 18.14
N GLY A 127 -2.11 -12.46 19.18
CA GLY A 127 -3.56 -12.64 19.18
C GLY A 127 -4.03 -14.04 19.55
N PHE A 128 -3.17 -14.88 20.12
CA PHE A 128 -3.61 -16.13 20.76
C PHE A 128 -4.24 -15.84 22.12
N THR A 129 -5.23 -16.63 22.47
CA THR A 129 -5.97 -16.57 23.74
C THR A 129 -5.79 -17.86 24.52
N LEU A 130 -5.77 -17.79 25.85
CA LEU A 130 -5.70 -18.97 26.71
C LEU A 130 -6.98 -19.81 26.54
N MET A 131 -6.81 -21.12 26.36
CA MET A 131 -7.92 -22.06 26.43
C MET A 131 -8.32 -22.23 27.89
N ALA A 132 -9.63 -22.21 28.17
CA ALA A 132 -10.17 -22.41 29.51
C ALA A 132 -11.19 -23.55 29.50
N ASN A 133 -11.12 -24.41 30.52
CA ASN A 133 -12.23 -25.30 30.90
C ASN A 133 -12.86 -24.70 32.16
N ASP A 134 -14.18 -24.50 32.17
CA ASP A 134 -14.94 -24.01 33.33
C ASP A 134 -14.30 -22.79 34.02
N HIS A 135 -13.98 -21.76 33.22
CA HIS A 135 -13.36 -20.49 33.64
C HIS A 135 -11.96 -20.58 34.29
N HIS A 136 -11.30 -21.74 34.24
CA HIS A 136 -9.91 -21.89 34.64
C HIS A 136 -9.02 -22.12 33.41
N PRO A 137 -7.90 -21.37 33.25
CA PRO A 137 -6.98 -21.61 32.15
C PRO A 137 -6.45 -23.04 32.23
N VAL A 138 -6.46 -23.76 31.09
CA VAL A 138 -5.89 -25.10 31.01
C VAL A 138 -4.38 -24.95 31.13
N GLN A 139 -3.88 -25.14 32.35
CA GLN A 139 -2.46 -25.12 32.67
C GLN A 139 -2.07 -26.48 33.25
N LEU A 140 -1.17 -27.18 32.57
CA LEU A 140 -0.61 -28.45 33.02
C LEU A 140 0.91 -28.30 33.08
N GLN A 141 1.48 -28.49 34.28
CA GLN A 141 2.93 -28.55 34.50
C GLN A 141 3.71 -27.35 33.92
N GLY A 142 3.20 -26.13 34.08
CA GLY A 142 3.86 -24.91 33.60
C GLY A 142 3.71 -24.64 32.08
N ARG A 143 2.86 -25.39 31.39
CA ARG A 143 2.51 -25.20 29.98
C ARG A 143 1.14 -24.55 29.83
N PHE A 144 1.01 -23.64 28.88
CA PHE A 144 -0.22 -22.90 28.59
C PHE A 144 -0.78 -23.33 27.24
N PHE A 145 -2.03 -23.78 27.23
CA PHE A 145 -2.75 -24.12 26.01
C PHE A 145 -3.40 -22.85 25.47
N MET A 146 -3.09 -22.51 24.22
CA MET A 146 -3.60 -21.32 23.58
C MET A 146 -4.19 -21.65 22.23
N ARG A 147 -5.18 -20.86 21.82
CA ARG A 147 -5.79 -20.92 20.50
C ARG A 147 -5.88 -19.54 19.87
N GLN A 148 -5.87 -19.50 18.57
CA GLN A 148 -6.13 -18.31 17.78
C GLN A 148 -7.16 -18.64 16.72
N THR A 149 -8.28 -17.92 16.74
CA THR A 149 -9.19 -17.88 15.59
C THR A 149 -8.55 -17.05 14.48
N LEU A 150 -8.39 -17.65 13.31
CA LEU A 150 -7.85 -16.97 12.13
C LEU A 150 -9.00 -16.26 11.42
N ARG A 151 -9.11 -14.96 11.65
CA ARG A 151 -10.01 -14.11 10.87
C ARG A 151 -9.38 -13.74 9.53
N SER A 152 -10.21 -13.59 8.51
CA SER A 152 -9.78 -13.03 7.22
C SER A 152 -9.41 -11.58 7.41
N ARG A 153 -8.36 -11.12 6.75
CA ARG A 153 -7.91 -9.72 6.74
C ARG A 153 -7.95 -9.20 5.33
N LEU A 154 -8.84 -8.24 5.09
CA LEU A 154 -9.09 -7.66 3.77
C LEU A 154 -8.58 -6.23 3.72
N VAL A 155 -7.96 -5.86 2.62
CA VAL A 155 -7.69 -4.47 2.29
C VAL A 155 -8.66 -4.05 1.20
N LEU A 156 -9.46 -3.04 1.47
CA LEU A 156 -10.38 -2.46 0.50
C LEU A 156 -9.73 -1.18 0.00
N ALA A 157 -9.31 -1.17 -1.25
CA ALA A 157 -8.68 -0.02 -1.89
C ALA A 157 -9.63 0.59 -2.91
N ALA A 158 -9.88 1.89 -2.84
CA ALA A 158 -10.82 2.56 -3.75
C ALA A 158 -10.19 3.79 -4.37
N GLU A 159 -10.24 3.89 -5.69
CA GLU A 159 -10.06 5.17 -6.39
C GLU A 159 -11.33 6.02 -6.28
N PRO A 160 -11.31 7.30 -6.72
CA PRO A 160 -12.50 8.14 -6.72
C PRO A 160 -13.71 7.42 -7.34
N PHE A 161 -14.81 7.45 -6.60
CA PHE A 161 -16.07 6.80 -6.92
C PHE A 161 -17.19 7.83 -6.72
N ASP A 162 -18.21 7.80 -7.58
CA ASP A 162 -19.29 8.78 -7.55
C ASP A 162 -20.13 8.68 -6.28
N ASN A 163 -20.93 9.72 -6.02
CA ASN A 163 -21.91 9.80 -4.94
C ASN A 163 -21.32 9.67 -3.52
N GLY A 164 -20.03 9.98 -3.36
CA GLY A 164 -19.37 9.96 -2.06
C GLY A 164 -18.93 8.59 -1.58
N TRP A 165 -19.02 7.56 -2.44
CA TRP A 165 -18.46 6.24 -2.16
C TRP A 165 -16.93 6.31 -2.11
N ASP A 166 -16.36 5.78 -1.04
CA ASP A 166 -14.91 5.64 -0.87
C ASP A 166 -14.59 4.33 -0.14
N ALA A 167 -13.30 4.03 0.05
CA ALA A 167 -12.89 2.79 0.69
C ALA A 167 -13.42 2.66 2.13
N ARG A 168 -13.68 3.78 2.82
CA ARG A 168 -14.24 3.76 4.18
C ARG A 168 -15.70 3.36 4.13
N ALA A 169 -16.49 3.95 3.25
CA ALA A 169 -17.89 3.58 3.05
C ALA A 169 -18.04 2.08 2.71
N PHE A 170 -17.23 1.55 1.78
CA PHE A 170 -17.24 0.11 1.48
C PHE A 170 -16.86 -0.76 2.70
N THR A 171 -15.91 -0.30 3.50
CA THR A 171 -15.49 -0.99 4.73
C THR A 171 -16.57 -0.98 5.80
N GLU A 172 -17.33 0.11 5.93
CA GLU A 172 -18.46 0.23 6.86
C GLU A 172 -19.59 -0.75 6.51
N ILE A 173 -19.97 -0.85 5.22
CA ILE A 173 -20.96 -1.83 4.75
C ILE A 173 -20.52 -3.27 5.03
N LEU A 174 -19.23 -3.57 4.78
CA LEU A 174 -18.66 -4.89 5.08
C LEU A 174 -18.76 -5.22 6.58
N GLN A 175 -18.37 -4.28 7.46
CA GLN A 175 -18.36 -4.48 8.91
C GLN A 175 -19.77 -4.52 9.52
N ALA A 176 -20.75 -3.87 8.90
CA ALA A 176 -22.15 -3.99 9.30
C ALA A 176 -22.71 -5.40 9.08
N THR A 177 -22.14 -6.16 8.14
CA THR A 177 -22.63 -7.48 7.74
C THR A 177 -21.78 -8.61 8.30
N ILE A 178 -20.46 -8.46 8.26
CA ILE A 178 -19.48 -9.47 8.65
C ILE A 178 -18.77 -8.95 9.91
N PRO A 179 -18.99 -9.58 11.08
CA PRO A 179 -18.39 -9.11 12.32
C PRO A 179 -16.86 -9.11 12.27
N VAL A 180 -16.23 -8.16 12.98
CA VAL A 180 -14.77 -8.07 13.18
C VAL A 180 -14.14 -9.37 13.71
N SER A 181 -14.93 -10.22 14.37
CA SER A 181 -14.49 -11.54 14.85
C SER A 181 -14.26 -12.54 13.71
N GLN A 182 -14.88 -12.34 12.55
CA GLN A 182 -14.75 -13.19 11.35
C GLN A 182 -13.87 -12.53 10.30
N CYS A 183 -13.99 -11.21 10.11
CA CYS A 183 -13.27 -10.47 9.09
C CYS A 183 -12.77 -9.13 9.61
N GLN A 184 -11.46 -8.92 9.56
CA GLN A 184 -10.84 -7.61 9.73
C GLN A 184 -10.73 -6.94 8.38
N SER A 185 -11.21 -5.70 8.25
CA SER A 185 -11.08 -4.93 7.02
C SER A 185 -10.32 -3.63 7.26
N LEU A 186 -9.66 -3.16 6.21
CA LEU A 186 -8.84 -1.96 6.26
C LEU A 186 -9.08 -1.14 4.99
N SER A 187 -9.57 0.08 5.15
CA SER A 187 -9.87 0.97 4.04
C SER A 187 -8.60 1.68 3.53
N CYS A 188 -8.52 1.83 2.21
CA CYS A 188 -7.49 2.62 1.56
C CYS A 188 -8.00 3.41 0.36
N ASN A 189 -8.19 4.71 0.55
CA ASN A 189 -8.42 5.60 -0.59
C ASN A 189 -7.11 5.73 -1.39
N LEU A 190 -7.23 5.54 -2.69
CA LEU A 190 -6.20 5.71 -3.70
C LEU A 190 -6.62 6.85 -4.65
N SER A 191 -5.77 7.14 -5.63
CA SER A 191 -6.03 8.14 -6.66
C SER A 191 -5.75 7.53 -8.02
N ASP A 192 -6.52 7.93 -9.01
CA ASP A 192 -6.25 7.62 -10.42
C ASP A 192 -5.21 8.57 -11.03
N HIS A 193 -4.46 9.31 -10.20
CA HIS A 193 -3.51 10.37 -10.55
C HIS A 193 -4.12 11.62 -11.19
N ARG A 194 -5.37 11.56 -11.67
CA ARG A 194 -6.10 12.72 -12.17
C ARG A 194 -6.87 13.42 -11.07
N HIS A 195 -7.51 12.66 -10.19
CA HIS A 195 -8.36 13.17 -9.14
C HIS A 195 -8.15 12.40 -7.83
N GLY A 196 -8.50 13.04 -6.73
CA GLY A 196 -8.54 12.45 -5.40
C GLY A 196 -7.16 12.17 -4.79
N TYR A 197 -6.08 12.76 -5.29
CA TYR A 197 -4.76 12.60 -4.67
C TYR A 197 -4.73 13.21 -3.26
N VAL A 198 -5.28 14.42 -3.11
CA VAL A 198 -5.44 15.07 -1.80
C VAL A 198 -6.43 14.27 -0.95
N ASP A 199 -7.56 13.83 -1.50
CA ASP A 199 -8.54 13.03 -0.75
C ASP A 199 -7.98 11.70 -0.24
N ALA A 200 -7.14 11.02 -1.02
CA ALA A 200 -6.45 9.79 -0.59
C ALA A 200 -5.53 10.04 0.62
N LEU A 201 -4.77 11.14 0.60
CA LEU A 201 -3.87 11.51 1.71
C LEU A 201 -4.63 11.90 2.98
N ILE A 202 -5.73 12.66 2.82
CA ILE A 202 -6.57 13.10 3.95
C ILE A 202 -7.38 11.94 4.52
N GLY A 203 -7.95 11.09 3.67
CA GLY A 203 -8.73 9.91 4.07
C GLY A 203 -7.94 8.94 4.95
N GLN A 204 -6.61 8.91 4.77
CA GLN A 204 -5.70 8.09 5.56
C GLN A 204 -5.08 8.80 6.77
N SER A 205 -5.55 10.01 7.09
CA SER A 205 -5.07 10.83 8.22
C SER A 205 -3.55 11.10 8.18
N VAL A 206 -2.96 11.10 6.99
CA VAL A 206 -1.51 11.32 6.81
C VAL A 206 -1.18 12.80 6.66
N CYS A 207 -2.13 13.57 6.13
CA CYS A 207 -1.99 15.00 5.88
C CYS A 207 -3.18 15.76 6.49
N GLN A 208 -3.00 17.07 6.65
CA GLN A 208 -4.06 18.01 6.99
C GLN A 208 -4.54 18.74 5.74
N ARG A 209 -5.84 18.98 5.63
CA ARG A 209 -6.43 19.71 4.50
C ARG A 209 -6.34 21.21 4.77
N VAL A 210 -5.82 21.95 3.79
CA VAL A 210 -5.82 23.41 3.81
C VAL A 210 -6.60 23.92 2.61
N PHE A 211 -7.58 24.79 2.87
CA PHE A 211 -8.39 25.39 1.82
C PHE A 211 -7.66 26.59 1.20
N PHE A 212 -7.60 26.62 -0.12
CA PHE A 212 -7.03 27.73 -0.87
C PHE A 212 -8.15 28.75 -1.17
N PRO A 213 -8.03 30.01 -0.72
CA PRO A 213 -9.01 31.04 -1.03
C PRO A 213 -8.88 31.43 -2.52
N SER A 214 -9.76 30.87 -3.35
CA SER A 214 -9.81 31.10 -4.80
C SER A 214 -11.16 31.69 -5.22
N PRO A 215 -11.20 32.52 -6.27
CA PRO A 215 -12.46 32.94 -6.89
C PRO A 215 -13.19 31.80 -7.65
N ALA A 216 -12.58 30.63 -7.78
CA ALA A 216 -13.17 29.47 -8.45
C ALA A 216 -14.54 29.08 -7.87
N SER A 217 -15.39 28.53 -8.73
CA SER A 217 -16.77 28.12 -8.42
C SER A 217 -16.85 26.95 -7.42
N HIS A 218 -15.80 26.16 -7.29
CA HIS A 218 -15.68 25.07 -6.30
C HIS A 218 -14.59 25.33 -5.26
N ARG A 219 -14.66 24.65 -4.11
CA ARG A 219 -13.67 24.78 -3.04
C ARG A 219 -12.38 24.03 -3.40
N ILE A 220 -11.31 24.79 -3.63
CA ILE A 220 -9.97 24.24 -3.87
C ILE A 220 -9.27 24.00 -2.53
N SER A 221 -8.56 22.88 -2.42
CA SER A 221 -7.74 22.58 -1.24
C SER A 221 -6.50 21.79 -1.61
N TYR A 222 -5.50 21.81 -0.74
CA TYR A 222 -4.27 21.03 -0.86
C TYR A 222 -3.95 20.35 0.47
N ALA A 223 -3.06 19.36 0.44
CA ALA A 223 -2.64 18.62 1.62
C ALA A 223 -1.34 19.17 2.20
N VAL A 224 -1.24 19.23 3.53
CA VAL A 224 -0.03 19.64 4.27
C VAL A 224 0.41 18.54 5.22
N ARG A 225 1.72 18.23 5.23
CA ARG A 225 2.37 17.32 6.18
C ARG A 225 3.71 17.90 6.62
N GLY A 226 3.78 18.40 7.85
CA GLY A 226 4.97 19.13 8.33
C GLY A 226 5.22 20.37 7.47
N ASN A 227 6.40 20.48 6.86
CA ASN A 227 6.74 21.56 5.93
C ASN A 227 6.53 21.20 4.44
N ASN A 228 5.83 20.09 4.17
CA ASN A 228 5.50 19.65 2.82
C ASN A 228 4.08 20.10 2.45
N ALA A 229 3.92 20.73 1.29
CA ALA A 229 2.64 20.95 0.64
C ALA A 229 2.51 19.99 -0.56
N ILE A 230 1.37 19.32 -0.67
CA ILE A 230 1.00 18.46 -1.79
C ILE A 230 -0.18 19.10 -2.50
N LEU A 231 0.06 19.57 -3.71
CA LEU A 231 -0.82 20.42 -4.50
C LEU A 231 -1.32 19.62 -5.69
N GLU A 232 -2.60 19.29 -5.70
CA GLU A 232 -3.26 18.62 -6.81
C GLU A 232 -3.72 19.65 -7.83
N LEU A 233 -3.06 19.68 -8.99
CA LEU A 233 -3.25 20.76 -9.96
C LEU A 233 -4.53 20.59 -10.79
N SER A 234 -5.03 19.37 -10.94
CA SER A 234 -6.34 19.08 -11.56
C SER A 234 -7.50 19.76 -10.85
N ALA A 235 -7.37 20.08 -9.56
CA ALA A 235 -8.36 20.86 -8.81
C ALA A 235 -8.55 22.29 -9.34
N ILE A 236 -7.75 22.72 -10.32
CA ILE A 236 -7.84 24.02 -10.96
C ILE A 236 -7.80 23.89 -12.50
N ALA A 237 -8.22 22.74 -13.02
CA ALA A 237 -8.15 22.40 -14.44
C ALA A 237 -8.99 23.34 -15.35
N ASP A 238 -10.09 23.89 -14.83
CA ASP A 238 -11.03 24.72 -15.59
C ASP A 238 -10.51 26.13 -15.92
N GLU A 239 -9.36 26.53 -15.39
CA GLU A 239 -8.81 27.87 -15.60
C GLU A 239 -8.12 28.02 -16.96
N SER A 240 -8.10 29.24 -17.49
CA SER A 240 -7.48 29.54 -18.78
C SER A 240 -5.95 29.54 -18.75
N ASP A 241 -5.35 29.76 -17.58
CA ASP A 241 -3.90 29.84 -17.38
C ASP A 241 -3.46 29.29 -16.02
N SER A 242 -2.15 29.09 -15.86
CA SER A 242 -1.58 28.46 -14.65
C SER A 242 -1.35 29.41 -13.46
N THR A 243 -1.88 30.64 -13.49
CA THR A 243 -1.63 31.66 -12.43
C THR A 243 -2.05 31.16 -11.05
N LEU A 244 -3.17 30.46 -10.95
CA LEU A 244 -3.66 29.92 -9.68
C LEU A 244 -2.72 28.85 -9.09
N TYR A 245 -1.94 28.13 -9.90
CA TYR A 245 -0.91 27.22 -9.39
C TYR A 245 0.15 27.98 -8.59
N GLY A 246 0.61 29.12 -9.11
CA GLY A 246 1.60 29.97 -8.43
C GLY A 246 1.03 30.61 -7.16
N MET A 247 -0.21 31.10 -7.21
CA MET A 247 -0.90 31.66 -6.04
C MET A 247 -1.11 30.62 -4.94
N MET A 248 -1.41 29.36 -5.30
CA MET A 248 -1.54 28.27 -4.33
C MET A 248 -0.19 27.92 -3.67
N ILE A 249 0.92 27.96 -4.43
CA ILE A 249 2.27 27.81 -3.88
C ILE A 249 2.58 28.93 -2.89
N LEU A 250 2.31 30.20 -3.25
CA LEU A 250 2.50 31.34 -2.36
C LEU A 250 1.66 31.21 -1.08
N HIS A 251 0.40 30.78 -1.21
CA HIS A 251 -0.45 30.52 -0.06
C HIS A 251 0.11 29.41 0.84
N ALA A 252 0.58 28.30 0.27
CA ALA A 252 1.24 27.25 1.04
C ALA A 252 2.54 27.72 1.73
N MET A 253 3.28 28.68 1.14
CA MET A 253 4.43 29.30 1.79
C MET A 253 4.06 30.06 3.07
N THR A 254 2.89 30.73 3.10
CA THR A 254 2.39 31.40 4.31
C THR A 254 1.99 30.42 5.41
N GLN A 255 1.65 29.18 5.03
CA GLN A 255 1.45 28.07 5.97
C GLN A 255 2.75 27.42 6.47
N GLY A 256 3.92 28.00 6.14
CA GLY A 256 5.22 27.49 6.56
C GLY A 256 5.77 26.36 5.69
N CYS A 257 5.12 26.02 4.58
CA CYS A 257 5.60 24.98 3.67
C CYS A 257 6.86 25.45 2.93
N ARG A 258 7.81 24.53 2.76
CA ARG A 258 9.10 24.77 2.06
C ARG A 258 9.41 23.70 1.01
N ARG A 259 8.69 22.58 1.02
CA ARG A 259 8.77 21.54 -0.01
C ARG A 259 7.40 21.40 -0.66
N PHE A 260 7.37 21.41 -1.99
CA PHE A 260 6.16 21.43 -2.79
C PHE A 260 6.14 20.22 -3.70
N TYR A 261 5.09 19.42 -3.57
CA TYR A 261 4.80 18.26 -4.40
C TYR A 261 3.64 18.66 -5.31
N LEU A 262 3.91 18.83 -6.59
CA LEU A 262 2.94 19.24 -7.59
C LEU A 262 2.43 17.99 -8.29
N VAL A 263 1.20 17.55 -8.00
CA VAL A 263 0.56 16.44 -8.71
C VAL A 263 0.09 16.97 -10.05
N LEU A 264 0.78 16.54 -11.11
CA LEU A 264 0.54 17.02 -12.45
C LEU A 264 -0.63 16.27 -13.08
N SER A 265 -1.39 16.96 -13.93
CA SER A 265 -2.45 16.36 -14.73
C SER A 265 -2.45 16.96 -16.14
N ASP A 266 -2.94 16.18 -17.10
CA ASP A 266 -3.12 16.63 -18.49
C ASP A 266 -4.45 17.41 -18.68
N GLU A 267 -5.19 17.72 -17.61
CA GLU A 267 -6.51 18.38 -17.69
C GLU A 267 -6.43 19.90 -17.49
N GLY A 268 -5.27 20.44 -17.09
CA GLY A 268 -5.10 21.86 -16.82
C GLY A 268 -4.61 22.74 -18.00
N PRO A 269 -4.25 24.00 -17.70
CA PRO A 269 -3.78 24.97 -18.69
C PRO A 269 -2.56 24.49 -19.49
N GLN A 270 -2.55 24.79 -20.78
CA GLN A 270 -1.50 24.37 -21.73
C GLN A 270 -0.40 25.43 -21.92
N ASP A 271 -0.23 26.33 -20.95
CA ASP A 271 0.74 27.42 -21.01
C ASP A 271 2.15 27.00 -20.56
N GLY A 272 2.33 25.73 -20.18
CA GLY A 272 3.60 25.18 -19.68
C GLY A 272 3.98 25.66 -18.27
N GLY A 273 3.07 26.29 -17.53
CA GLY A 273 3.37 26.94 -16.25
C GLY A 273 3.75 28.41 -16.37
N ARG A 274 3.45 29.05 -17.51
CA ARG A 274 3.72 30.48 -17.73
C ARG A 274 3.11 31.36 -16.62
N GLY A 275 1.79 31.27 -16.43
CA GLY A 275 1.09 32.03 -15.39
C GLY A 275 1.58 31.70 -13.98
N MET A 276 1.91 30.43 -13.72
CA MET A 276 2.50 30.00 -12.44
C MET A 276 3.81 30.74 -12.16
N LEU A 277 4.71 30.82 -13.14
CA LEU A 277 5.99 31.50 -12.97
C LEU A 277 5.81 33.01 -12.81
N GLU A 278 4.89 33.62 -13.57
CA GLU A 278 4.54 35.04 -13.43
C GLU A 278 4.06 35.35 -12.01
N ALA A 279 3.14 34.53 -11.47
CA ALA A 279 2.66 34.65 -10.09
C ALA A 279 3.79 34.49 -9.05
N LEU A 280 4.80 33.65 -9.33
CA LEU A 280 5.97 33.46 -8.45
C LEU A 280 7.02 34.59 -8.57
N GLY A 281 6.80 35.57 -9.46
CA GLY A 281 7.64 36.76 -9.60
C GLY A 281 8.55 36.76 -10.84
N MET A 282 8.31 35.88 -11.81
CA MET A 282 8.99 35.94 -13.11
C MET A 282 8.34 37.03 -13.97
N LYS A 283 9.13 37.86 -14.64
CA LYS A 283 8.60 38.83 -15.61
C LYS A 283 8.86 38.33 -17.01
N LEU A 284 7.80 38.06 -17.76
CA LEU A 284 7.87 37.63 -19.15
C LEU A 284 7.49 38.79 -20.07
N ILE A 285 8.40 39.15 -20.97
CA ILE A 285 8.20 40.23 -21.95
C ILE A 285 7.81 39.57 -23.27
N CYS A 286 6.61 39.89 -23.75
CA CYS A 286 6.06 39.32 -24.99
C CYS A 286 6.02 40.35 -26.13
N ASN A 287 6.08 39.88 -27.38
CA ASN A 287 5.80 40.70 -28.56
C ASN A 287 4.29 40.94 -28.73
N GLN A 288 3.93 41.70 -29.78
CA GLN A 288 2.52 41.97 -30.13
C GLN A 288 1.74 40.70 -30.51
N GLN A 289 2.44 39.63 -30.89
CA GLN A 289 1.89 38.31 -31.23
C GLN A 289 1.73 37.39 -30.01
N GLY A 290 2.13 37.84 -28.81
CA GLY A 290 2.03 37.08 -27.55
C GLY A 290 3.17 36.09 -27.32
N GLU A 291 4.20 36.09 -28.16
CA GLU A 291 5.39 35.24 -28.01
C GLU A 291 6.36 35.87 -27.00
N ILE A 292 6.93 35.04 -26.13
CA ILE A 292 7.92 35.49 -25.14
C ILE A 292 9.23 35.80 -25.89
N ILE A 293 9.78 36.99 -25.66
CA ILE A 293 11.07 37.42 -26.22
C ILE A 293 12.15 37.43 -25.13
N GLN A 294 11.78 37.86 -23.93
CA GLN A 294 12.70 38.04 -22.81
C GLN A 294 12.03 37.65 -21.49
N ALA A 295 12.85 37.21 -20.55
CA ALA A 295 12.45 36.81 -19.21
C ALA A 295 13.38 37.40 -18.16
N GLU A 296 12.83 37.91 -17.06
CA GLU A 296 13.58 38.30 -15.85
C GLU A 296 13.11 37.46 -14.66
N ASP A 297 14.04 36.73 -14.03
CA ASP A 297 13.75 35.78 -12.95
C ASP A 297 14.27 36.24 -11.57
N GLY A 298 14.83 37.45 -11.47
CA GLY A 298 15.52 37.93 -10.28
C GLY A 298 14.64 38.00 -9.02
N GLU A 299 13.37 38.39 -9.17
CA GLU A 299 12.43 38.42 -8.05
C GLU A 299 11.96 37.01 -7.68
N MET A 300 11.61 36.20 -8.68
CA MET A 300 11.28 34.78 -8.48
C MET A 300 12.38 34.03 -7.72
N ARG A 301 13.66 34.21 -8.08
CA ARG A 301 14.78 33.56 -7.36
C ARG A 301 14.85 33.93 -5.88
N LYS A 302 14.46 35.15 -5.51
CA LYS A 302 14.37 35.56 -4.10
C LYS A 302 13.18 34.89 -3.42
N THR A 303 12.01 34.91 -4.06
CA THR A 303 10.78 34.27 -3.57
C THR A 303 10.99 32.78 -3.33
N LEU A 304 11.67 32.10 -4.25
CA LEU A 304 11.86 30.65 -4.25
C LEU A 304 13.10 30.19 -3.46
N ARG A 305 13.82 31.10 -2.80
CA ARG A 305 15.08 30.77 -2.11
C ARG A 305 14.85 29.74 -1.00
N GLY A 306 15.52 28.60 -1.11
CA GLY A 306 15.46 27.53 -0.12
C GLY A 306 14.19 26.67 -0.20
N LEU A 307 13.38 26.84 -1.26
CA LEU A 307 12.24 25.98 -1.53
C LEU A 307 12.66 24.76 -2.36
N THR A 308 11.96 23.65 -2.21
CA THR A 308 12.17 22.42 -3.00
C THR A 308 10.90 22.10 -3.79
N PHE A 309 11.04 21.79 -5.07
CA PHE A 309 9.94 21.43 -5.94
C PHE A 309 10.09 19.99 -6.46
N ILE A 310 9.00 19.24 -6.40
CA ILE A 310 8.89 17.87 -6.88
C ILE A 310 7.61 17.79 -7.70
N ALA A 311 7.73 17.44 -8.98
CA ALA A 311 6.59 17.08 -9.81
C ALA A 311 6.28 15.61 -9.60
N LEU A 312 5.02 15.30 -9.27
CA LEU A 312 4.50 13.95 -9.19
C LEU A 312 3.75 13.71 -10.50
N CYS A 313 4.28 12.81 -11.32
CA CYS A 313 3.78 12.53 -12.67
C CYS A 313 3.08 11.17 -12.72
N ASP A 314 2.18 11.00 -13.67
CA ASP A 314 1.65 9.69 -14.01
C ASP A 314 2.82 8.83 -14.50
N PRO A 315 2.93 7.55 -14.08
CA PRO A 315 3.93 6.64 -14.62
C PRO A 315 3.96 6.58 -16.15
N LEU A 316 2.80 6.72 -16.80
CA LEU A 316 2.64 6.75 -18.26
C LEU A 316 3.26 8.01 -18.90
N ASP A 317 3.36 9.10 -18.15
CA ASP A 317 3.92 10.38 -18.62
C ASP A 317 5.40 10.54 -18.28
N LEU A 318 5.89 9.75 -17.32
CA LEU A 318 7.27 9.82 -16.86
C LEU A 318 8.27 9.52 -17.98
N TYR A 319 7.92 8.73 -18.99
CA TYR A 319 8.84 8.36 -20.08
C TYR A 319 8.41 8.83 -21.47
N ARG A 320 7.49 9.81 -21.56
CA ARG A 320 7.16 10.46 -22.84
C ARG A 320 8.32 11.33 -23.30
N ASN A 321 8.68 11.23 -24.59
CA ASN A 321 9.82 11.93 -25.17
C ASN A 321 9.48 13.22 -25.92
N THR A 322 8.22 13.35 -26.36
CA THR A 322 7.78 14.50 -27.17
C THR A 322 7.21 15.58 -26.27
N LEU A 323 7.89 16.73 -26.20
CA LEU A 323 7.40 17.88 -25.44
C LEU A 323 6.13 18.45 -26.09
N PRO A 324 5.11 18.79 -25.30
CA PRO A 324 3.91 19.45 -25.80
C PRO A 324 4.24 20.86 -26.30
N ARG A 325 3.41 21.39 -27.21
CA ARG A 325 3.56 22.78 -27.65
C ARG A 325 2.96 23.71 -26.61
N SER A 326 3.80 24.49 -25.94
CA SER A 326 3.37 25.61 -25.10
C SER A 326 4.20 26.86 -25.39
N PRO A 327 3.67 28.07 -25.13
CA PRO A 327 4.41 29.32 -25.34
C PRO A 327 5.75 29.36 -24.59
N LEU A 328 5.78 28.82 -23.36
CA LEU A 328 6.99 28.78 -22.54
C LEU A 328 8.03 27.79 -23.09
N LEU A 329 7.61 26.59 -23.49
CA LEU A 329 8.53 25.59 -24.07
C LEU A 329 9.11 26.05 -25.41
N HIS A 330 8.27 26.69 -26.23
CA HIS A 330 8.72 27.29 -27.49
C HIS A 330 9.82 28.32 -27.25
N TRP A 331 9.64 29.21 -26.26
CA TRP A 331 10.65 30.20 -25.90
C TRP A 331 11.94 29.59 -25.34
N LEU A 332 11.84 28.52 -24.54
CA LEU A 332 13.00 27.78 -24.04
C LEU A 332 13.78 27.05 -25.16
N GLY A 333 13.25 27.00 -26.39
CA GLY A 333 13.92 26.45 -27.56
C GLY A 333 14.09 24.93 -27.50
N GLN A 334 13.32 24.24 -26.65
CA GLN A 334 13.46 22.81 -26.44
C GLN A 334 12.30 22.03 -27.06
N ILE A 335 12.65 21.00 -27.84
CA ILE A 335 11.70 20.20 -28.62
C ILE A 335 11.67 18.72 -28.20
N ALA A 336 12.56 18.29 -27.32
CA ALA A 336 12.62 16.92 -26.80
C ALA A 336 12.80 16.91 -25.29
N ALA A 337 12.17 15.94 -24.63
CA ALA A 337 12.27 15.74 -23.18
C ALA A 337 13.71 15.37 -22.80
N PRO A 338 14.40 16.18 -21.99
CA PRO A 338 15.78 15.88 -21.59
C PRO A 338 15.85 14.86 -20.44
N GLU A 339 14.79 14.76 -19.64
CA GLU A 339 14.72 13.96 -18.42
C GLU A 339 13.31 13.35 -18.26
N PRO A 340 13.18 12.21 -17.57
CA PRO A 340 11.87 11.61 -17.30
C PRO A 340 10.89 12.60 -16.64
N GLY A 341 9.65 12.61 -17.12
CA GLY A 341 8.55 13.44 -16.62
C GLY A 341 8.52 14.86 -17.14
N ALA A 342 9.45 15.27 -18.02
CA ALA A 342 9.47 16.62 -18.57
C ALA A 342 8.19 16.98 -19.34
N CYS A 343 7.55 16.01 -19.99
CA CYS A 343 6.33 16.22 -20.77
C CYS A 343 5.04 16.30 -19.93
N ALA A 344 5.07 15.88 -18.66
CA ALA A 344 3.89 15.77 -17.83
C ALA A 344 3.22 17.13 -17.58
N GLY A 345 1.89 17.16 -17.55
CA GLY A 345 1.11 18.36 -17.29
C GLY A 345 1.38 19.48 -18.29
N HIS A 346 1.29 19.16 -19.59
CA HIS A 346 1.53 20.11 -20.69
C HIS A 346 2.87 20.86 -20.62
N GLY A 347 3.91 20.17 -20.13
CA GLY A 347 5.26 20.72 -20.02
C GLY A 347 5.62 21.33 -18.66
N LEU A 348 4.70 21.29 -17.69
CA LEU A 348 4.97 21.70 -16.31
C LEU A 348 6.10 20.91 -15.69
N GLY A 349 6.22 19.61 -16.00
CA GLY A 349 7.34 18.80 -15.55
C GLY A 349 8.70 19.38 -15.97
N TYR A 350 8.81 19.82 -17.23
CA TYR A 350 10.02 20.49 -17.71
C TYR A 350 10.24 21.84 -17.02
N THR A 351 9.19 22.62 -16.81
CA THR A 351 9.28 23.89 -16.07
C THR A 351 9.81 23.68 -14.65
N VAL A 352 9.35 22.63 -13.96
CA VAL A 352 9.86 22.24 -12.64
C VAL A 352 11.35 21.92 -12.70
N GLN A 353 11.80 21.14 -13.69
CA GLN A 353 13.21 20.75 -13.83
C GLN A 353 14.11 21.92 -14.26
N ALA A 354 13.74 22.62 -15.33
CA ALA A 354 14.57 23.62 -15.99
C ALA A 354 14.61 24.96 -15.25
N ILE A 355 13.45 25.41 -14.73
CA ILE A 355 13.30 26.74 -14.12
C ILE A 355 13.32 26.63 -12.60
N LEU A 356 12.47 25.77 -12.01
CA LEU A 356 12.39 25.63 -10.55
C LEU A 356 13.51 24.77 -9.95
N LYS A 357 14.36 24.15 -10.78
CA LYS A 357 15.47 23.26 -10.37
C LYS A 357 15.00 22.10 -9.48
N GLY A 358 13.77 21.64 -9.71
CA GLY A 358 13.16 20.48 -9.07
C GLY A 358 13.41 19.19 -9.83
N LYS A 359 12.65 18.15 -9.46
CA LYS A 359 12.70 16.83 -10.11
C LYS A 359 11.30 16.28 -10.35
N CYS A 360 11.16 15.39 -11.33
CA CYS A 360 9.95 14.59 -11.51
C CYS A 360 10.09 13.25 -10.80
N GLN A 361 8.99 12.73 -10.27
CA GLN A 361 8.90 11.44 -9.61
C GLN A 361 7.59 10.76 -10.00
N ASP A 362 7.57 9.43 -9.86
CA ASP A 362 6.35 8.63 -9.98
C ASP A 362 5.35 9.04 -8.88
N GLY A 363 4.21 9.57 -9.30
CA GLY A 363 3.17 10.06 -8.40
C GLY A 363 2.44 8.93 -7.66
N ILE A 364 2.26 7.77 -8.29
CA ILE A 364 1.56 6.63 -7.70
C ILE A 364 2.45 5.97 -6.64
N ALA A 365 3.72 5.72 -6.96
CA ALA A 365 4.68 5.20 -5.99
C ALA A 365 4.85 6.15 -4.79
N ALA A 366 4.88 7.46 -5.04
CA ALA A 366 4.93 8.46 -3.96
C ALA A 366 3.66 8.42 -3.08
N LEU A 367 2.48 8.25 -3.68
CA LEU A 367 1.22 8.13 -2.94
C LEU A 367 1.24 6.89 -2.04
N MET A 368 1.53 5.73 -2.63
CA MET A 368 1.57 4.43 -1.96
C MET A 368 2.52 4.42 -0.77
N SER A 369 3.71 4.99 -0.95
CA SER A 369 4.69 5.16 0.12
C SER A 369 4.17 6.09 1.22
N THR A 370 3.58 7.23 0.84
CA THR A 370 3.10 8.24 1.78
C THR A 370 1.96 7.71 2.66
N ILE A 371 1.02 6.95 2.09
CA ILE A 371 -0.12 6.35 2.83
C ILE A 371 0.22 5.05 3.56
N GLY A 372 1.46 4.57 3.42
CA GLY A 372 1.93 3.31 3.99
C GLY A 372 1.20 2.10 3.43
N PHE A 373 0.92 2.07 2.11
CA PHE A 373 0.10 1.04 1.49
C PHE A 373 0.70 -0.37 1.66
N GLY A 374 2.02 -0.53 1.44
CA GLY A 374 2.69 -1.82 1.63
C GLY A 374 2.54 -2.37 3.05
N GLU A 375 2.67 -1.52 4.07
CA GLU A 375 2.46 -1.94 5.47
C GLU A 375 1.01 -2.37 5.75
N ARG A 376 0.04 -1.83 5.01
CA ARG A 376 -1.37 -2.21 5.13
C ARG A 376 -1.65 -3.57 4.49
N LEU A 377 -0.94 -3.92 3.42
CA LEU A 377 -1.02 -5.21 2.74
C LEU A 377 -0.39 -6.35 3.54
N LYS A 378 0.65 -6.08 4.35
CA LYS A 378 1.31 -7.11 5.16
C LYS A 378 0.30 -7.95 5.94
N HIS A 379 0.35 -9.26 5.71
CA HIS A 379 -0.52 -10.25 6.34
C HIS A 379 -2.02 -10.13 6.03
N ALA A 380 -2.40 -9.39 4.99
CA ALA A 380 -3.75 -9.44 4.44
C ALA A 380 -3.91 -10.70 3.57
N ASP A 381 -5.14 -11.20 3.45
CA ASP A 381 -5.45 -12.39 2.65
C ASP A 381 -5.95 -12.01 1.25
N ALA A 382 -6.62 -10.86 1.13
CA ALA A 382 -7.10 -10.35 -0.16
C ALA A 382 -7.13 -8.82 -0.23
N LEU A 383 -6.97 -8.33 -1.46
CA LEU A 383 -7.11 -6.93 -1.84
C LEU A 383 -8.35 -6.78 -2.74
N LEU A 384 -9.31 -5.97 -2.30
CA LEU A 384 -10.50 -5.62 -3.06
C LEU A 384 -10.32 -4.21 -3.59
N CYS A 385 -10.18 -4.06 -4.91
CA CYS A 385 -9.97 -2.79 -5.58
C CYS A 385 -11.28 -2.30 -6.21
N PHE A 386 -11.72 -1.10 -5.83
CA PHE A 386 -12.95 -0.49 -6.32
C PHE A 386 -12.63 0.62 -7.32
N ARG A 387 -13.26 0.54 -8.50
CA ARG A 387 -13.19 1.59 -9.53
C ARG A 387 -14.49 1.70 -10.29
N GLN A 388 -14.93 2.92 -10.56
CA GLN A 388 -16.13 3.15 -11.37
C GLN A 388 -15.85 3.16 -12.87
N THR A 389 -14.76 3.81 -13.28
CA THR A 389 -14.43 3.99 -14.70
C THR A 389 -13.72 2.79 -15.30
N PRO A 390 -13.83 2.53 -16.62
CA PRO A 390 -13.12 1.44 -17.28
C PRO A 390 -11.60 1.50 -17.07
N LEU A 391 -11.03 0.35 -16.70
CA LEU A 391 -9.60 0.18 -16.50
C LEU A 391 -8.97 -0.49 -17.73
N THR A 392 -7.91 0.11 -18.26
CA THR A 392 -7.11 -0.38 -19.38
C THR A 392 -5.62 -0.19 -19.08
N PRO A 393 -4.69 -0.82 -19.81
CA PRO A 393 -3.25 -0.63 -19.58
C PRO A 393 -2.76 0.81 -19.76
N THR A 394 -3.52 1.65 -20.46
CA THR A 394 -3.24 3.08 -20.65
C THR A 394 -4.10 3.98 -19.76
N SER A 395 -4.96 3.40 -18.93
CA SER A 395 -5.76 4.17 -17.99
C SER A 395 -4.85 4.64 -16.84
N PRO A 396 -4.90 5.92 -16.48
CA PRO A 396 -4.22 6.42 -15.30
C PRO A 396 -4.90 5.80 -14.08
N SER A 397 -4.12 5.06 -13.28
CA SER A 397 -4.65 4.26 -12.18
C SER A 397 -3.56 3.76 -11.24
N ALA A 398 -3.84 3.84 -9.95
CA ALA A 398 -3.04 3.23 -8.90
C ALA A 398 -3.37 1.76 -8.66
N LEU A 399 -4.50 1.26 -9.19
CA LEU A 399 -4.97 -0.11 -8.90
C LEU A 399 -4.07 -1.21 -9.46
N PRO A 400 -3.52 -1.14 -10.69
CA PRO A 400 -2.57 -2.15 -11.17
C PRO A 400 -1.31 -2.22 -10.31
N HIS A 401 -0.81 -1.07 -9.83
CA HIS A 401 0.32 -1.02 -8.89
C HIS A 401 -0.05 -1.65 -7.55
N ALA A 402 -1.26 -1.37 -7.05
CA ALA A 402 -1.76 -1.96 -5.82
C ALA A 402 -1.88 -3.49 -5.92
N ALA A 403 -2.40 -3.99 -7.04
CA ALA A 403 -2.51 -5.42 -7.34
C ALA A 403 -1.13 -6.08 -7.41
N ALA A 404 -0.16 -5.47 -8.10
CA ALA A 404 1.21 -5.98 -8.14
C ALA A 404 1.87 -6.06 -6.76
N MET A 405 1.66 -5.05 -5.90
CA MET A 405 2.13 -5.09 -4.51
C MET A 405 1.44 -6.20 -3.70
N ALA A 406 0.15 -6.43 -3.92
CA ALA A 406 -0.60 -7.50 -3.26
C ALA A 406 -0.16 -8.90 -3.72
N HIS A 407 0.19 -9.08 -5.00
CA HIS A 407 0.78 -10.31 -5.51
C HIS A 407 2.15 -10.62 -4.91
N HIS A 408 2.95 -9.60 -4.58
CA HIS A 408 4.20 -9.80 -3.84
C HIS A 408 3.99 -10.31 -2.40
N GLU A 409 2.83 -10.04 -1.82
CA GLU A 409 2.36 -10.60 -0.55
C GLU A 409 1.52 -11.88 -0.76
N ASP A 410 1.49 -12.38 -2.00
CA ASP A 410 0.70 -13.51 -2.50
C ASP A 410 -0.79 -13.49 -2.06
N MET A 411 -1.40 -12.31 -2.12
CA MET A 411 -2.80 -12.07 -1.80
C MET A 411 -3.70 -12.37 -3.00
N LEU A 412 -4.95 -12.74 -2.74
CA LEU A 412 -6.00 -12.77 -3.76
C LEU A 412 -6.39 -11.33 -4.13
N THR A 413 -6.40 -11.00 -5.41
CA THR A 413 -6.73 -9.65 -5.91
C THR A 413 -8.06 -9.64 -6.66
N MET A 414 -8.94 -8.71 -6.29
CA MET A 414 -10.26 -8.59 -6.90
C MET A 414 -10.49 -7.17 -7.42
N LEU A 415 -10.97 -7.05 -8.66
CA LEU A 415 -11.47 -5.80 -9.21
C LEU A 415 -12.98 -5.75 -9.10
N ILE A 416 -13.51 -4.77 -8.37
CA ILE A 416 -14.94 -4.55 -8.15
C ILE A 416 -15.33 -3.28 -8.91
N THR A 417 -16.11 -3.45 -9.98
CA THR A 417 -16.38 -2.35 -10.92
C THR A 417 -17.71 -2.51 -11.66
N PRO A 418 -18.43 -1.41 -11.95
CA PRO A 418 -19.57 -1.44 -12.86
C PRO A 418 -19.15 -1.43 -14.33
N ALA A 419 -17.88 -1.08 -14.62
CA ALA A 419 -17.38 -1.02 -15.97
C ALA A 419 -17.31 -2.41 -16.62
N LYS A 420 -17.60 -2.47 -17.91
CA LYS A 420 -17.41 -3.69 -18.71
C LYS A 420 -15.92 -3.93 -18.91
N ILE A 421 -15.43 -5.03 -18.32
CA ILE A 421 -14.07 -5.52 -18.49
C ILE A 421 -14.11 -7.05 -18.67
N SER A 422 -13.26 -7.58 -19.57
CA SER A 422 -13.13 -9.03 -19.72
C SER A 422 -12.19 -9.60 -18.65
N SER A 423 -12.33 -10.89 -18.33
CA SER A 423 -11.41 -11.58 -17.40
C SER A 423 -9.96 -11.48 -17.86
N VAL A 424 -9.70 -11.65 -19.16
CA VAL A 424 -8.35 -11.53 -19.75
C VAL A 424 -7.76 -10.13 -19.55
N GLN A 425 -8.57 -9.07 -19.72
CA GLN A 425 -8.10 -7.70 -19.48
C GLN A 425 -7.77 -7.48 -18.00
N ALA A 426 -8.61 -7.97 -17.10
CA ALA A 426 -8.38 -7.86 -15.66
C ALA A 426 -7.10 -8.61 -15.23
N GLU A 427 -6.87 -9.81 -15.77
CA GLU A 427 -5.66 -10.60 -15.50
C GLU A 427 -4.39 -9.87 -15.98
N ILE A 428 -4.42 -9.26 -17.17
CA ILE A 428 -3.31 -8.41 -17.67
C ILE A 428 -3.03 -7.24 -16.73
N LEU A 429 -4.06 -6.71 -16.06
CA LEU A 429 -3.97 -5.62 -15.10
C LEU A 429 -3.60 -6.11 -13.68
N GLY A 430 -3.41 -7.41 -13.51
CA GLY A 430 -2.99 -8.04 -12.25
C GLY A 430 -4.14 -8.43 -11.32
N PHE A 431 -5.38 -8.57 -11.80
CA PHE A 431 -6.52 -9.00 -10.98
C PHE A 431 -6.91 -10.45 -11.24
N ASP A 432 -7.06 -11.23 -10.17
CA ASP A 432 -7.46 -12.63 -10.23
C ASP A 432 -8.96 -12.81 -10.50
N ILE A 433 -9.78 -11.91 -9.93
CA ILE A 433 -11.24 -11.99 -9.97
C ILE A 433 -11.82 -10.63 -10.33
N VAL A 434 -12.89 -10.63 -11.12
CA VAL A 434 -13.71 -9.44 -11.38
C VAL A 434 -15.11 -9.63 -10.81
N ILE A 435 -15.57 -8.67 -10.02
CA ILE A 435 -16.92 -8.62 -9.48
C ILE A 435 -17.63 -7.39 -10.05
N ARG A 436 -18.85 -7.60 -10.52
CA ARG A 436 -19.64 -6.58 -11.21
C ARG A 436 -20.52 -5.81 -10.24
N LEU A 437 -20.40 -4.51 -10.28
CA LEU A 437 -21.39 -3.58 -9.71
C LEU A 437 -22.41 -3.18 -10.79
N PRO A 438 -23.61 -2.71 -10.42
CA PRO A 438 -24.56 -2.16 -11.38
C PRO A 438 -24.07 -0.84 -11.98
N GLU A 439 -24.46 -0.58 -13.24
CA GLU A 439 -24.21 0.71 -13.88
C GLU A 439 -25.12 1.79 -13.26
N GLY A 440 -24.57 2.98 -12.98
CA GLY A 440 -25.31 4.10 -12.40
C GLY A 440 -24.97 4.36 -10.92
N PRO A 441 -25.79 5.16 -10.21
CA PRO A 441 -25.55 5.45 -8.79
C PRO A 441 -25.74 4.19 -7.95
N LEU A 442 -24.72 3.85 -7.14
CA LEU A 442 -24.76 2.71 -6.24
C LEU A 442 -25.55 3.02 -4.96
N ASP A 443 -26.28 2.02 -4.47
CA ASP A 443 -26.84 2.01 -3.11
C ASP A 443 -26.12 0.99 -2.19
N ASP A 444 -26.49 0.99 -0.91
CA ASP A 444 -25.91 0.09 0.09
C ASP A 444 -26.15 -1.39 -0.24
N HIS A 445 -27.25 -1.73 -0.92
CA HIS A 445 -27.61 -3.11 -1.27
C HIS A 445 -26.70 -3.64 -2.38
N ASP A 446 -26.45 -2.84 -3.40
CA ASP A 446 -25.55 -3.18 -4.52
C ASP A 446 -24.13 -3.47 -4.02
N VAL A 447 -23.62 -2.59 -3.16
CA VAL A 447 -22.31 -2.73 -2.54
C VAL A 447 -22.26 -3.97 -1.66
N LEU A 448 -23.31 -4.21 -0.87
CA LEU A 448 -23.40 -5.37 0.01
C LEU A 448 -23.35 -6.69 -0.76
N GLU A 449 -24.10 -6.83 -1.85
CA GLU A 449 -24.09 -8.05 -2.65
C GLU A 449 -22.72 -8.31 -3.29
N ALA A 450 -22.06 -7.27 -3.82
CA ALA A 450 -20.71 -7.38 -4.34
C ALA A 450 -19.69 -7.81 -3.25
N LEU A 451 -19.80 -7.26 -2.04
CA LEU A 451 -18.94 -7.62 -0.90
C LEU A 451 -19.18 -9.04 -0.40
N LYS A 452 -20.43 -9.52 -0.36
CA LYS A 452 -20.76 -10.91 -0.02
C LYS A 452 -20.17 -11.87 -1.05
N GLN A 453 -20.31 -11.54 -2.33
CA GLN A 453 -19.71 -12.32 -3.41
C GLN A 453 -18.18 -12.36 -3.26
N ALA A 454 -17.54 -11.22 -3.00
CA ALA A 454 -16.09 -11.15 -2.77
C ALA A 454 -15.69 -12.04 -1.58
N TYR A 455 -16.39 -11.94 -0.46
CA TYR A 455 -16.09 -12.71 0.73
C TYR A 455 -16.24 -14.23 0.52
N SER A 456 -17.16 -14.66 -0.34
CA SER A 456 -17.35 -16.09 -0.67
C SER A 456 -16.16 -16.72 -1.39
N PHE A 457 -15.31 -15.93 -2.06
CA PHE A 457 -14.07 -16.43 -2.68
C PHE A 457 -12.89 -16.53 -1.69
N ILE A 458 -13.03 -15.92 -0.51
CA ILE A 458 -11.98 -15.89 0.52
C ILE A 458 -12.16 -17.02 1.55
N LEU A 459 -13.41 -17.43 1.78
CA LEU A 459 -13.77 -18.59 2.61
C LEU A 459 -13.47 -19.91 1.88
#